data_AF-A0A657LXX6-F1
#
_entry.id   AF-A0A657LXX6-F1
#
_cell.length_a   1.000
_cell.length_b   1.000
_cell.length_c   1.000
_cell.angle_alpha   90.00
_cell.angle_beta   90.00
_cell.angle_gamma   90.00
#
_symmetry.space_group_name_H-M   'P 1'
#
loop_
_entity.id
_entity.type
_entity.pdbx_description
1 polymer ?
#
loop_
_entity_poly.entity_id
_entity_poly.type
_entity_poly.pdbx_seq_one_letter_code
_entity_poly.pdbx_strand_id
1 'polypeptide(L)' 'MHTDNRKVLPDISPEDLGMLQRIFNDVCRRKGLAIDSPEAADDAARVIHLFQHGIRSEIKLTRMLMSDTDAMAS' A
#
# COMPACT_ATOMS: atom_id res chain seq x y z
N MET A 1 19.42 -29.69 4.70
CA MET A 1 19.44 -28.43 3.94
C MET A 1 18.33 -27.56 4.49
N HIS A 2 18.64 -26.52 5.28
CA HIS A 2 17.63 -25.54 5.69
C HIS A 2 17.35 -24.69 4.45
N THR A 3 16.18 -24.86 3.83
CA THR A 3 15.70 -23.92 2.83
C THR A 3 15.51 -22.58 3.55
N ASP A 4 16.43 -21.66 3.31
CA ASP A 4 16.33 -20.25 3.69
C ASP A 4 15.05 -19.70 3.07
N ASN A 5 13.97 -19.70 3.85
CA ASN A 5 12.62 -19.30 3.41
C ASN A 5 12.48 -17.78 3.44
N ARG A 6 13.55 -17.05 3.12
CA ARG A 6 13.51 -15.61 2.90
C ARG A 6 12.71 -15.41 1.61
N LYS A 7 11.39 -15.22 1.73
CA LYS A 7 10.57 -14.70 0.64
C LYS A 7 11.25 -13.41 0.16
N VAL A 8 11.98 -13.51 -0.94
CA VAL A 8 12.49 -12.33 -1.65
C VAL A 8 11.23 -11.61 -2.10
N LEU A 9 10.93 -10.48 -1.44
CA LEU A 9 9.83 -9.63 -1.86
C LEU A 9 10.13 -9.16 -3.28
N PRO A 10 9.12 -9.12 -4.16
CA PRO A 10 9.34 -8.70 -5.54
C PRO A 10 9.86 -7.27 -5.56
N ASP A 11 10.89 -7.05 -6.38
CA ASP A 11 11.40 -5.71 -6.65
C ASP A 11 10.28 -4.82 -7.19
N ILE A 12 10.27 -3.56 -6.75
CA ILE A 12 9.33 -2.55 -7.23
C ILE A 12 10.01 -1.82 -8.38
N SER A 13 9.48 -2.00 -9.59
CA SER A 13 10.00 -1.28 -10.75
C SER A 13 9.60 0.21 -10.68
N PRO A 14 10.25 1.10 -11.46
CA PRO A 14 9.83 2.50 -11.55
C PRO A 14 8.37 2.69 -12.00
N GLU A 15 7.87 1.79 -12.86
CA GLU A 15 6.46 1.78 -13.29
C GLU A 15 5.52 1.43 -12.13
N ASP A 16 5.87 0.39 -11.37
CA ASP A 16 5.13 -0.02 -10.18
C ASP A 16 5.09 1.11 -9.15
N LEU A 17 6.24 1.75 -8.90
CA LEU A 17 6.33 2.89 -7.98
C LEU A 17 5.43 4.05 -8.45
N GLY A 18 5.39 4.31 -9.75
CA GLY A 18 4.49 5.31 -10.34
C GLY A 18 3.01 4.98 -10.12
N MET A 19 2.61 3.71 -10.24
CA MET A 19 1.26 3.26 -9.92
C MET A 19 0.96 3.41 -8.42
N LEU A 20 1.85 2.96 -7.55
CA LEU A 20 1.69 3.04 -6.09
C LEU A 20 1.57 4.49 -5.61
N GLN A 21 2.35 5.41 -6.17
CA GLN A 21 2.25 6.84 -5.86
C GLN A 21 0.90 7.43 -6.28
N ARG A 22 0.36 7.05 -7.45
CA ARG A 22 -0.97 7.51 -7.90
C ARG A 22 -2.08 7.03 -6.97
N ILE A 23 -2.03 5.75 -6.57
CA ILE A 23 -2.96 5.17 -5.61
C ILE A 23 -2.91 5.92 -4.29
N PHE A 24 -1.70 6.09 -3.74
CA PHE A 24 -1.48 6.76 -2.47
C PHE A 24 -2.01 8.21 -2.48
N ASN A 25 -1.68 8.99 -3.51
CA ASN A 25 -2.15 10.36 -3.66
C ASN A 25 -3.69 10.43 -3.76
N ASP A 26 -4.29 9.52 -4.51
CA ASP A 26 -5.75 9.46 -4.65
C ASP A 26 -6.45 9.09 -3.33
N VAL A 27 -5.88 8.14 -2.59
CA VAL A 27 -6.39 7.76 -1.26
C VAL A 27 -6.26 8.91 -0.26
N CYS A 28 -5.11 9.59 -0.18
CA CYS A 28 -4.94 10.76 0.69
C CYS A 28 -5.98 11.84 0.38
N ARG A 29 -6.16 12.16 -0.91
CA ARG A 29 -7.16 13.13 -1.36
C ARG A 29 -8.58 12.73 -0.98
N ARG A 30 -8.94 11.44 -1.12
CA ARG A 30 -10.29 10.94 -0.80
C ARG A 30 -10.55 10.87 0.70
N LYS A 31 -9.53 10.54 1.50
CA LYS A 31 -9.60 10.52 2.97
C LYS A 31 -9.45 11.93 3.59
N GLY A 32 -9.05 12.93 2.81
CA GLY A 32 -8.78 14.29 3.31
C GLY A 32 -7.51 14.39 4.15
N LEU A 33 -6.56 13.45 3.95
CA LEU A 33 -5.30 13.39 4.69
C LEU A 33 -4.24 14.29 4.04
N ALA A 34 -3.41 14.90 4.89
CA ALA A 34 -2.16 15.51 4.43
C ALA A 34 -1.16 14.39 4.08
N ILE A 35 -0.39 14.56 2.99
CA ILE A 35 0.55 13.52 2.49
C ILE A 35 1.63 13.16 3.52
N ASP A 36 1.96 14.09 4.41
CA ASP A 36 2.96 13.95 5.47
C ASP A 36 2.35 13.58 6.84
N SER A 37 1.04 13.30 6.90
CA SER A 37 0.42 12.87 8.15
C SER A 37 0.83 11.45 8.53
N PRO A 38 0.83 11.10 9.84
CA PRO A 38 1.10 9.74 10.29
C PRO A 38 0.19 8.70 9.63
N GLU A 39 -1.10 9.02 9.46
CA GLU A 39 -2.09 8.15 8.82
C GLU A 39 -1.76 7.90 7.34
N ALA A 40 -1.24 8.93 6.64
CA ALA A 40 -0.78 8.77 5.28
C ALA A 40 0.48 7.90 5.20
N ALA A 41 1.40 8.01 6.16
CA ALA A 41 2.56 7.13 6.23
C ALA A 41 2.16 5.66 6.41
N ASP A 42 1.13 5.39 7.24
CA ASP A 42 0.59 4.05 7.44
C ASP A 42 -0.05 3.50 6.15
N ASP A 43 -0.83 4.30 5.43
CA ASP A 43 -1.41 3.92 4.13
C ASP A 43 -0.32 3.66 3.07
N ALA A 44 0.76 4.45 3.07
CA ALA A 44 1.90 4.25 2.16
C ALA A 44 2.64 2.94 2.45
N ALA A 45 2.92 2.64 3.72
CA ALA A 45 3.53 1.37 4.12
C ALA A 45 2.62 0.19 3.72
N ARG A 46 1.32 0.35 3.91
CA ARG A 46 0.34 -0.67 3.59
C ARG A 46 0.22 -0.96 2.10
N VAL A 47 0.19 0.06 1.24
CA VAL A 47 0.06 -0.17 -0.21
C VAL A 47 1.28 -0.92 -0.78
N ILE A 48 2.48 -0.59 -0.28
CA ILE A 48 3.72 -1.30 -0.61
C ILE A 48 3.65 -2.74 -0.14
N HIS A 49 3.22 -2.98 1.10
CA HIS A 49 3.09 -4.33 1.66
C HIS A 49 2.13 -5.20 0.83
N LEU A 50 0.94 -4.68 0.50
CA LEU A 50 -0.05 -5.40 -0.31
C LEU A 50 0.49 -5.74 -1.71
N PHE A 51 1.21 -4.79 -2.33
CA PHE A 51 1.83 -5.01 -3.63
C PHE A 51 2.89 -6.11 -3.60
N GLN A 52 3.80 -6.05 -2.61
CA GLN A 52 4.85 -7.03 -2.45
C GLN A 52 4.32 -8.44 -2.11
N HIS A 53 3.11 -8.53 -1.55
CA HIS A 53 2.41 -9.79 -1.31
C HIS A 53 1.58 -10.29 -2.50
N GLY A 54 1.66 -9.61 -3.65
CA GLY A 54 1.13 -10.07 -4.94
C GLY A 54 -0.13 -9.35 -5.43
N ILE A 55 -0.63 -8.35 -4.71
CA ILE A 55 -1.78 -7.56 -5.16
C ILE A 55 -1.30 -6.46 -6.10
N ARG A 56 -1.35 -6.71 -7.41
CA ARG A 56 -0.87 -5.78 -8.45
C ARG A 56 -1.95 -4.95 -9.14
N SER A 57 -3.19 -5.05 -8.69
CA SER A 57 -4.31 -4.31 -9.30
C SER A 57 -4.53 -3.00 -8.58
N GLU A 58 -4.41 -1.89 -9.30
CA GLU A 58 -4.67 -0.53 -8.81
C GLU A 58 -6.04 -0.42 -8.12
N ILE A 59 -7.11 -0.90 -8.76
CA ILE A 59 -8.46 -0.88 -8.20
C ILE A 59 -8.56 -1.67 -6.88
N LYS A 60 -7.90 -2.84 -6.81
CA LYS A 60 -7.93 -3.66 -5.58
C LYS A 60 -7.16 -2.99 -4.45
N LEU A 61 -5.98 -2.45 -4.74
CA LEU A 61 -5.15 -1.73 -3.78
C LEU A 61 -5.89 -0.51 -3.22
N THR A 62 -6.46 0.33 -4.08
CA THR A 62 -7.26 1.49 -3.64
C THR A 62 -8.43 1.07 -2.77
N ARG A 63 -9.17 0.02 -3.16
CA ARG A 63 -10.29 -0.48 -2.35
C ARG A 63 -9.82 -0.92 -0.97
N MET A 64 -8.74 -1.69 -0.88
CA MET A 64 -8.22 -2.19 0.40
C MET A 64 -7.70 -1.07 1.33
N LEU A 65 -7.22 0.04 0.78
CA LEU A 65 -6.84 1.21 1.58
C LEU A 65 -8.06 2.00 2.06
N MET A 66 -9.13 2.04 1.27
CA MET A 66 -10.36 2.77 1.63
C MET A 66 -11.28 2.00 2.58
N SER A 67 -11.24 0.67 2.57
CA SER A 67 -12.13 -0.17 3.38
C SER A 67 -11.71 -0.32 4.85
N ASP A 68 -10.48 0.03 5.21
CA ASP A 68 -9.96 -0.14 6.57
C ASP A 68 -9.89 1.18 7.34
N THR A 69 -10.97 1.95 7.31
CA THR A 69 -11.13 3.11 8.19
C THR A 69 -11.74 2.71 9.56
N ASP A 70 -12.09 1.43 9.75
CA ASP A 70 -12.83 0.95 10.93
C ASP A 70 -12.04 0.05 11.91
N ALA A 71 -10.78 -0.31 11.62
CA ALA A 71 -10.08 -1.36 12.39
C ALA A 71 -9.24 -0.89 13.60
N MET A 72 -9.14 0.41 13.90
CA MET A 72 -8.38 0.92 15.06
C MET A 72 -9.24 1.67 16.11
N ALA A 73 -10.57 1.54 16.05
CA ALA A 73 -11.49 2.16 17.01
C ALA A 73 -12.24 1.15 17.92
N SER A 74 -11.64 -0.02 18.23
CA SER A 74 -12.24 -1.00 19.16
C SER A 74 -11.22 -1.56 20.15
#